data_AF-A0A920RQ96-F1
#
_entry.id   AF-A0A920RQ96-F1
#
_cell.length_a   1.000
_cell.length_b   1.000
_cell.length_c   1.000
_cell.angle_alpha   90.00
_cell.angle_beta   90.00
_cell.angle_gamma   90.00
#
_symmetry.space_group_name_H-M   'P 1'
#
loop_
_entity.id
_entity.type
_entity.pdbx_description
1 polymer ?
#
loop_
_entity_poly.entity_id
_entity_poly.type
_entity_poly.pdbx_seq_one_letter_code
_entity_poly.pdbx_strand_id
1 'polypeptide(L)'
;MLSTGSQQMLALLCEAVLDPGDICLIADPTYYVMLGTVTGLGARAVAVDADEDGMRIDSLEQTLESLDRDGLLERVKMIYVVSDFDNPRSVSLAVERRQRLVEIAESFSDRQRMLVVEDAAYRELYFDGSPRPECLGF
;
A
#
# COMPACT_ATOMS: atom_id res chain seq x y z
N MET A 1 -1.15 5.00 19.10
CA MET A 1 -1.08 6.46 18.92
C MET A 1 -2.49 6.96 18.64
N LEU A 2 -2.92 8.09 19.20
CA LEU A 2 -4.23 8.70 18.91
C LEU A 2 -4.02 9.81 17.87
N SER A 3 -4.87 9.85 16.84
CA SER A 3 -4.93 10.91 15.83
C SER A 3 -6.34 11.49 15.75
N THR A 4 -6.52 12.54 14.97
CA THR A 4 -7.83 13.14 14.65
C THR A 4 -8.56 12.39 13.52
N GLY A 5 -7.99 11.29 13.01
CA GLY A 5 -8.53 10.47 11.93
C GLY A 5 -7.45 9.74 11.13
N SER A 6 -7.85 8.87 10.21
CA SER A 6 -6.93 8.10 9.35
C SER A 6 -6.06 9.03 8.50
N GLN A 7 -6.63 10.10 7.94
CA GLN A 7 -5.86 11.04 7.11
C GLN A 7 -4.71 11.72 7.86
N GLN A 8 -4.92 12.19 9.10
CA GLN A 8 -3.84 12.77 9.88
C GLN A 8 -2.74 11.74 10.18
N MET A 9 -3.13 10.50 10.48
CA MET A 9 -2.20 9.41 10.72
C MET A 9 -1.36 9.10 9.47
N LEU A 10 -1.99 9.01 8.29
CA LEU A 10 -1.31 8.79 7.03
C LEU A 10 -0.36 9.94 6.68
N ALA A 11 -0.76 11.19 6.92
CA ALA A 11 0.10 12.34 6.70
C ALA A 11 1.34 12.30 7.60
N LEU A 12 1.17 12.07 8.91
CA LEU A 12 2.29 11.95 9.84
C LEU A 12 3.20 10.76 9.50
N LEU A 13 2.63 9.65 9.05
CA LEU A 13 3.40 8.50 8.60
C LEU A 13 4.23 8.82 7.35
N CYS A 14 3.63 9.48 6.36
CA CYS A 14 4.33 9.92 5.16
C CYS A 14 5.47 10.88 5.51
N GLU A 15 5.22 11.89 6.35
CA GLU A 15 6.25 12.83 6.80
C GLU A 15 7.39 12.16 7.59
N ALA A 16 7.09 11.09 8.33
CA ALA A 16 8.09 10.38 9.11
C ALA A 16 8.95 9.41 8.29
N VAL A 17 8.48 8.98 7.12
CA VAL A 17 9.06 7.85 6.36
C VAL A 17 9.59 8.26 4.99
N LEU A 18 9.02 9.30 4.37
CA LEU A 18 9.33 9.69 3.00
C LEU A 18 10.17 10.97 2.96
N ASP A 19 11.31 10.88 2.29
CA ASP A 19 12.07 12.03 1.82
C ASP A 19 11.73 12.35 0.34
N PRO A 20 12.04 13.57 -0.15
CA PRO A 20 11.92 13.88 -1.56
C PRO A 20 12.66 12.87 -2.46
N GLY A 21 11.96 12.33 -3.45
CA GLY A 21 12.47 11.31 -4.36
C GLY A 21 12.29 9.85 -3.90
N ASP A 22 11.88 9.61 -2.66
CA ASP A 22 11.48 8.28 -2.20
C ASP A 22 10.20 7.80 -2.90
N ILE A 23 9.96 6.49 -2.86
CA ILE A 23 8.91 5.81 -3.62
C ILE A 23 7.90 5.18 -2.65
N CYS A 24 6.62 5.47 -2.91
CA CYS A 24 5.46 4.83 -2.32
C CYS A 24 4.73 4.04 -3.43
N LEU A 25 4.61 2.73 -3.25
CA LEU A 25 3.85 1.86 -4.15
C LEU A 25 2.36 1.93 -3.79
N ILE A 26 1.51 2.19 -4.78
CA ILE A 26 0.06 2.40 -4.61
C ILE A 26 -0.73 1.63 -5.67
N ALA A 27 -1.96 1.22 -5.37
CA ALA A 27 -2.85 0.65 -6.37
C ALA A 27 -3.25 1.68 -7.46
N ASP A 28 -3.60 1.22 -8.66
CA ASP A 28 -4.15 2.07 -9.73
C ASP A 28 -5.63 1.75 -10.03
N PRO A 29 -6.55 2.73 -9.94
CA PRO A 29 -6.42 3.99 -9.20
C PRO A 29 -6.37 3.77 -7.68
N THR A 30 -5.96 4.79 -6.92
CA THR A 30 -5.98 4.79 -5.44
C THR A 30 -6.70 6.02 -4.86
N TYR A 31 -6.78 6.09 -3.54
CA TYR A 31 -7.32 7.19 -2.78
C TYR A 31 -6.56 8.49 -3.07
N TYR A 32 -7.25 9.43 -3.73
CA TYR A 32 -6.66 10.67 -4.23
C TYR A 32 -5.94 11.51 -3.17
N VAL A 33 -6.44 11.56 -1.93
CA VAL A 33 -5.79 12.36 -0.87
C VAL A 33 -4.45 11.75 -0.49
N MET A 34 -4.34 10.42 -0.42
CA MET A 34 -3.06 9.75 -0.18
C MET A 34 -2.05 10.03 -1.30
N LEU A 35 -2.50 9.96 -2.56
CA LEU A 35 -1.67 10.35 -3.71
C LEU A 35 -1.16 11.79 -3.59
N GLY A 36 -2.04 12.73 -3.20
CA GLY A 36 -1.69 14.12 -2.94
C GLY A 36 -0.69 14.29 -1.77
N THR A 37 -0.86 13.52 -0.69
CA THR A 37 0.05 13.53 0.47
C THR A 37 1.46 13.07 0.08
N VAL A 38 1.57 11.95 -0.66
CA VAL A 38 2.88 11.43 -1.11
C VAL A 38 3.56 12.43 -2.04
N THR A 39 2.85 12.87 -3.09
CA THR A 39 3.44 13.76 -4.10
C THR A 39 3.75 15.16 -3.55
N GLY A 40 2.98 15.64 -2.56
CA GLY A 40 3.22 16.91 -1.89
C GLY A 40 4.53 16.97 -1.09
N LEU A 41 5.06 15.83 -0.65
CA LEU A 41 6.37 15.72 0.01
C LEU A 41 7.53 15.63 -1.00
N GLY A 42 7.26 15.67 -2.31
CA GLY A 42 8.25 15.44 -3.35
C GLY A 42 8.63 13.97 -3.53
N ALA A 43 7.93 13.05 -2.86
CA ALA A 43 8.03 11.62 -3.10
C ALA A 43 7.28 11.21 -4.37
N ARG A 44 7.62 10.04 -4.90
CA ARG A 44 7.04 9.45 -6.11
C ARG A 44 6.01 8.40 -5.71
N ALA A 45 4.77 8.60 -6.13
CA ALA A 45 3.78 7.54 -6.12
C ALA A 45 3.96 6.69 -7.38
N VAL A 46 4.27 5.40 -7.22
CA VAL A 46 4.42 4.45 -8.32
C VAL A 46 3.23 3.51 -8.31
N ALA A 47 2.52 3.48 -9.44
CA ALA A 47 1.32 2.70 -9.64
C ALA A 47 1.62 1.20 -9.75
N VAL A 48 0.74 0.40 -9.14
CA VAL A 48 0.66 -1.05 -9.25
C VAL A 48 -0.75 -1.39 -9.72
N ASP A 49 -0.87 -2.26 -10.72
CA ASP A 49 -2.17 -2.58 -11.30
C ASP A 49 -3.11 -3.20 -10.26
N ALA A 50 -4.41 -2.97 -10.41
CA ALA A 50 -5.45 -3.59 -9.61
C ALA A 50 -6.59 -4.12 -10.49
N ASP A 51 -7.24 -5.19 -10.04
CA ASP A 51 -8.38 -5.84 -10.69
C ASP A 51 -9.57 -5.99 -9.71
N GLU A 52 -10.51 -6.89 -10.00
CA GLU A 52 -11.69 -7.12 -9.17
C GLU A 52 -11.36 -7.67 -7.77
N ASP A 53 -10.15 -8.19 -7.58
CA ASP A 53 -9.64 -8.74 -6.32
C ASP A 53 -8.64 -7.80 -5.63
N GLY A 54 -8.60 -6.53 -6.03
CA GLY A 54 -7.73 -5.49 -5.48
C GLY A 54 -6.35 -5.45 -6.15
N MET A 55 -5.34 -4.96 -5.43
CA MET A 55 -3.96 -4.85 -5.93
C MET A 55 -3.47 -6.20 -6.48
N ARG A 56 -2.91 -6.18 -7.68
CA ARG A 56 -2.35 -7.35 -8.35
C ARG A 56 -0.95 -7.62 -7.83
N ILE A 57 -0.81 -8.79 -7.24
CA ILE A 57 0.42 -9.16 -6.53
C ILE A 57 1.57 -9.48 -7.51
N ASP A 58 1.25 -10.02 -8.68
CA ASP A 58 2.21 -10.19 -9.77
C ASP A 58 2.67 -8.83 -10.34
N SER A 59 1.77 -7.85 -10.44
CA SER A 59 2.13 -6.47 -10.84
C SER A 59 3.03 -5.80 -9.79
N LEU A 60 2.77 -6.04 -8.49
CA LEU A 60 3.61 -5.54 -7.40
C LEU A 60 5.04 -6.11 -7.50
N GLU A 61 5.16 -7.43 -7.65
CA GLU A 61 6.45 -8.13 -7.77
C GLU A 61 7.24 -7.62 -8.98
N GLN A 62 6.59 -7.53 -10.15
CA GLN A 62 7.21 -6.98 -11.37
C GLN A 62 7.67 -5.54 -11.20
N THR A 63 6.87 -4.71 -10.51
CA THR A 63 7.23 -3.31 -10.23
C THR A 63 8.47 -3.24 -9.32
N LEU A 64 8.52 -4.03 -8.26
CA LEU A 64 9.67 -4.10 -7.37
C LEU A 64 10.94 -4.60 -8.08
N GLU A 65 10.83 -5.65 -8.89
CA GLU A 65 11.94 -6.16 -9.70
C GLU A 65 12.44 -5.14 -10.73
N SER A 66 11.53 -4.37 -11.35
CA SER A 66 11.92 -3.32 -12.27
C SER A 66 12.65 -2.18 -11.56
N LEU A 67 12.11 -1.72 -10.42
CA LEU A 67 12.75 -0.66 -9.62
C LEU A 67 14.12 -1.11 -9.12
N ASP A 68 14.26 -2.38 -8.76
CA ASP A 68 15.53 -2.96 -8.39
C ASP A 68 16.54 -2.99 -9.53
N ARG A 69 16.13 -3.45 -10.71
CA ARG A 69 16.96 -3.42 -11.92
C ARG A 69 17.44 -2.01 -12.27
N ASP A 70 16.60 -1.01 -12.02
CA ASP A 70 16.90 0.41 -12.26
C ASP A 70 17.73 1.05 -11.15
N GLY A 71 18.11 0.30 -10.10
CA GLY A 71 18.88 0.81 -8.96
C GLY A 71 18.08 1.73 -8.03
N LEU A 72 16.74 1.64 -8.08
CA LEU A 72 15.80 2.46 -7.32
C LEU A 72 15.16 1.73 -6.14
N LEU A 73 15.46 0.44 -5.92
CA LEU A 73 14.85 -0.32 -4.82
C LEU A 73 15.05 0.35 -3.45
N GLU A 74 16.24 0.89 -3.16
CA GLU A 74 16.53 1.59 -1.89
C GLU A 74 15.65 2.83 -1.65
N ARG A 75 15.03 3.36 -2.71
CA ARG A 75 14.06 4.47 -2.63
C ARG A 75 12.67 4.00 -2.26
N VAL A 76 12.34 2.71 -2.37
CA VAL A 76 11.02 2.18 -2.01
C VAL A 76 10.89 2.12 -0.50
N LYS A 77 10.10 3.03 0.08
CA LYS A 77 9.91 3.10 1.54
C LYS A 77 8.61 2.48 2.02
N MET A 78 7.61 2.42 1.15
CA MET A 78 6.30 1.90 1.56
C MET A 78 5.48 1.33 0.40
N ILE A 79 4.63 0.37 0.73
CA ILE A 79 3.52 -0.12 -0.06
C ILE A 79 2.24 0.27 0.67
N TYR A 80 1.38 1.06 0.05
CA TYR A 80 0.09 1.48 0.60
C TYR A 80 -1.04 0.72 -0.09
N VAL A 81 -1.92 0.14 0.71
CA VAL A 81 -3.09 -0.60 0.22
C VAL A 81 -4.31 -0.29 1.09
N VAL A 82 -5.43 0.01 0.45
CA VAL A 82 -6.74 -0.05 1.11
C VAL A 82 -7.26 -1.47 0.94
N SER A 83 -7.40 -2.20 2.04
CA SER A 83 -7.57 -3.64 1.96
C SER A 83 -9.03 -4.08 1.84
N ASP A 84 -9.96 -3.24 2.31
CA ASP A 84 -11.40 -3.46 2.28
C ASP A 84 -12.09 -2.29 1.59
N PHE A 85 -12.94 -2.58 0.60
CA PHE A 85 -13.75 -1.60 -0.14
C PHE A 85 -12.96 -0.38 -0.61
N ASP A 86 -11.86 -0.64 -1.32
CA ASP A 86 -10.88 0.35 -1.79
C ASP A 86 -11.53 1.57 -2.44
N ASN A 87 -10.98 2.75 -2.21
CA ASN A 87 -11.43 3.98 -2.82
C ASN A 87 -10.51 4.31 -4.01
N PRO A 88 -11.01 4.35 -5.26
CA PRO A 88 -12.42 4.48 -5.65
C PRO A 88 -13.11 3.20 -6.13
N ARG A 89 -12.38 2.08 -6.26
CA ARG A 89 -12.86 0.89 -7.00
C ARG A 89 -13.97 0.10 -6.28
N SER A 90 -14.13 0.30 -4.98
CA SER A 90 -15.03 -0.44 -4.08
C SER A 90 -14.78 -1.96 -4.07
N VAL A 91 -13.53 -2.38 -4.30
CA VAL A 91 -13.10 -3.79 -4.28
C VAL A 91 -12.28 -4.07 -3.02
N SER A 92 -12.29 -5.31 -2.54
CA SER A 92 -11.51 -5.72 -1.37
C SER A 92 -10.40 -6.66 -1.79
N LEU A 93 -9.21 -6.48 -1.23
CA LEU A 93 -8.07 -7.36 -1.47
C LEU A 93 -8.42 -8.79 -1.09
N ALA A 94 -8.28 -9.73 -2.04
CA ALA A 94 -8.52 -11.15 -1.81
C ALA A 94 -7.65 -11.69 -0.66
N VAL A 95 -8.16 -12.70 0.05
CA VAL A 95 -7.51 -13.27 1.23
C VAL A 95 -6.11 -13.80 0.90
N GLU A 96 -5.99 -14.50 -0.21
CA GLU A 96 -4.74 -15.06 -0.70
C GLU A 96 -3.72 -13.96 -1.08
N ARG A 97 -4.22 -12.82 -1.57
CA ARG A 97 -3.37 -11.67 -1.93
C ARG A 97 -2.85 -10.92 -0.72
N ARG A 98 -3.61 -10.87 0.38
CA ARG A 98 -3.20 -10.25 1.65
C ARG A 98 -1.96 -10.91 2.23
N GLN A 99 -1.96 -12.24 2.27
CA GLN A 99 -0.80 -13.01 2.70
C GLN A 99 0.37 -12.82 1.72
N ARG A 100 0.12 -12.96 0.41
CA ARG A 100 1.17 -12.87 -0.60
C ARG A 100 1.83 -11.48 -0.67
N LEU A 101 1.08 -10.41 -0.38
CA LEU A 101 1.61 -9.05 -0.25
C LEU A 101 2.71 -8.97 0.81
N VAL A 102 2.47 -9.55 1.98
CA VAL A 102 3.45 -9.58 3.08
C VAL A 102 4.65 -10.45 2.68
N GLU A 103 4.41 -11.63 2.13
CA GLU A 103 5.49 -12.53 1.67
C GLU A 103 6.42 -11.85 0.64
N ILE A 104 5.86 -11.06 -0.29
CA ILE A 104 6.67 -10.30 -1.24
C ILE A 104 7.46 -9.21 -0.52
N ALA A 105 6.84 -8.40 0.33
CA ALA A 105 7.56 -7.37 1.08
C ALA A 105 8.71 -7.98 1.94
N GLU A 106 8.47 -9.14 2.55
CA GLU A 106 9.47 -9.90 3.28
C GLU A 106 10.60 -10.41 2.37
N SER A 107 10.28 -10.93 1.18
CA SER A 107 11.31 -11.43 0.24
C SER A 107 12.31 -10.37 -0.22
N PHE A 108 11.94 -9.09 -0.18
CA PHE A 108 12.83 -7.96 -0.49
C PHE A 108 13.49 -7.34 0.76
N SER A 109 13.12 -7.77 1.97
CA SER A 109 13.50 -7.10 3.24
C SER A 109 14.99 -7.13 3.56
N ASP A 110 15.74 -8.14 3.09
CA ASP A 110 17.21 -8.21 3.25
C ASP A 110 17.93 -7.11 2.46
N ARG A 111 17.28 -6.55 1.45
CA ARG A 111 17.85 -5.60 0.49
C ARG A 111 17.32 -4.19 0.73
N GLN A 112 16.03 -4.09 1.02
CA GLN A 112 15.37 -2.85 1.36
C GLN A 112 14.25 -3.10 2.35
N ARG A 113 14.33 -2.42 3.50
CA ARG A 113 13.22 -2.40 4.45
C ARG A 113 12.17 -1.42 3.96
N MET A 114 10.97 -1.94 3.67
CA MET A 114 9.80 -1.15 3.29
C MET A 114 8.64 -1.43 4.24
N LEU A 115 7.79 -0.43 4.45
CA LEU A 115 6.58 -0.58 5.25
C LEU A 115 5.42 -1.09 4.38
N VAL A 116 4.67 -2.07 4.88
CA VAL A 116 3.33 -2.37 4.34
C VAL A 116 2.33 -1.59 5.18
N VAL A 117 1.63 -0.64 4.55
CA VAL A 117 0.63 0.20 5.18
C VAL A 117 -0.75 -0.25 4.71
N GLU A 118 -1.44 -0.99 5.56
CA GLU A 118 -2.83 -1.37 5.37
C GLU A 118 -3.76 -0.27 5.91
N ASP A 119 -4.47 0.40 5.02
CA ASP A 119 -5.54 1.33 5.35
C ASP A 119 -6.87 0.57 5.44
N ALA A 120 -7.31 0.31 6.67
CA ALA A 120 -8.51 -0.44 6.98
C ALA A 120 -9.73 0.46 7.26
N ALA A 121 -9.76 1.70 6.74
CA ALA A 121 -10.81 2.68 7.04
C ALA A 121 -12.25 2.19 6.81
N TYR A 122 -12.45 1.24 5.89
CA TYR A 122 -13.77 0.71 5.52
C TYR A 122 -14.03 -0.72 6.02
N ARG A 123 -13.11 -1.29 6.81
CA ARG A 123 -13.16 -2.70 7.26
C ARG A 123 -14.44 -3.05 8.04
N GLU A 124 -15.05 -2.09 8.72
CA GLU A 124 -16.28 -2.32 9.50
C GLU A 124 -17.57 -2.17 8.67
N LEU A 125 -17.48 -1.86 7.37
CA LEU A 125 -18.64 -1.59 6.50
C LEU A 125 -19.25 -2.83 5.84
N TYR A 126 -18.95 -4.04 6.34
CA TYR A 126 -19.59 -5.26 5.83
C TYR A 126 -21.08 -5.27 6.17
N PHE A 127 -21.94 -5.38 5.14
CA PHE A 127 -23.40 -5.54 5.34
C PHE A 127 -23.77 -6.98 5.72
N ASP A 128 -23.16 -7.94 5.04
CA ASP A 128 -23.34 -9.38 5.25
C ASP A 128 -21.95 -10.04 5.43
N GLY A 129 -21.87 -11.07 6.28
CA GLY A 129 -20.64 -11.83 6.52
C GLY A 129 -19.75 -11.26 7.63
N SER A 130 -18.49 -11.68 7.66
CA SER A 130 -17.49 -11.23 8.63
C SER A 130 -16.28 -10.62 7.91
N PRO A 131 -15.56 -9.68 8.54
CA PRO A 131 -14.37 -9.08 7.95
C PRO A 131 -13.34 -10.15 7.54
N ARG A 132 -12.69 -9.94 6.39
CA ARG A 132 -11.54 -10.75 5.97
C ARG A 132 -10.37 -10.55 6.98
N PRO A 133 -9.46 -11.53 7.14
CA PRO A 133 -8.27 -11.32 7.97
C PRO A 133 -7.44 -10.10 7.50
N GLU A 134 -6.74 -9.45 8.42
CA GLU A 134 -5.79 -8.37 8.11
C GLU A 134 -4.58 -8.93 7.36
N CYS A 135 -3.83 -8.08 6.66
CA CYS A 135 -2.63 -8.53 5.93
C CYS A 135 -1.61 -9.18 6.86
N LEU A 136 -1.46 -8.66 8.08
CA LEU A 136 -0.57 -9.19 9.13
C LEU A 136 -1.22 -10.27 10.01
N GLY A 137 -2.42 -10.73 9.66
CA GLY A 137 -3.18 -11.69 10.47
C GLY A 137 -2.84 -13.17 10.23
N PHE A 138 -1.81 -13.48 9.43
CA PHE A 138 -1.42 -14.82 9.00
C PHE A 138 -0.10 -15.26 9.61
#